data_AF-A0A0M9E5J8-F1
#
_entry.id   AF-A0A0M9E5J8-F1
#
_cell.length_a   1.000
_cell.length_b   1.000
_cell.length_c   1.000
_cell.angle_alpha   90.00
_cell.angle_beta   90.00
_cell.angle_gamma   90.00
#
_symmetry.space_group_name_H-M   'P 1'
#
loop_
_entity.id
_entity.type
_entity.pdbx_description
1 polymer ?
#
loop_
_entity_poly.entity_id
_entity_poly.type
_entity_poly.pdbx_seq_one_letter_code
_entity_poly.pdbx_strand_id
1 'polypeptide(L)'
;KPGDQQLEIRLIPVSDNIQETTENVIIQLLNNDTMYTIENNSATLTISDGPDIISIEKTAHEIIEDNQRTESFIVRRQGSIDRPLDIEIKLLGTAKNGEDYQYIIPEWTFSSGQDQLKIAIVPNRDSLLELPSET
;
A
#
# COMPACT_ATOMS: atom_id res chain seq x y z
N LYS A 1 -23.72 19.34 31.74
CA LYS A 1 -24.13 19.49 33.16
C LYS A 1 -24.10 20.98 33.50
N PRO A 2 -24.80 21.44 34.57
CA PRO A 2 -24.69 22.84 35.00
C PRO A 2 -23.21 23.24 35.15
N GLY A 3 -22.81 24.30 34.46
CA GLY A 3 -21.43 24.79 34.43
C GLY A 3 -20.57 24.34 33.25
N ASP A 4 -21.03 23.41 32.39
CA ASP A 4 -20.28 23.03 31.19
C ASP A 4 -20.25 24.20 30.19
N GLN A 5 -19.06 24.50 29.65
CA GLN A 5 -18.86 25.56 28.65
C GLN A 5 -18.38 25.02 27.29
N GLN A 6 -18.10 23.72 27.20
CA GLN A 6 -17.60 23.08 25.99
C GLN A 6 -18.15 21.65 25.88
N LEU A 7 -18.43 21.26 24.64
CA LEU A 7 -18.71 19.88 24.24
C LEU A 7 -17.79 19.53 23.06
N GLU A 8 -17.23 18.33 23.07
CA GLU A 8 -16.42 17.81 21.96
C GLU A 8 -17.24 16.80 21.15
N ILE A 9 -17.21 16.94 19.83
CA ILE A 9 -17.79 15.98 18.89
C ILE A 9 -16.63 15.34 18.13
N ARG A 10 -16.54 14.00 18.19
CA ARG A 10 -15.51 13.24 17.48
C ARG A 10 -16.07 12.59 16.24
N LEU A 11 -15.32 12.70 15.14
CA LEU A 11 -15.58 12.04 13.87
C LEU A 11 -14.43 11.08 13.58
N ILE A 12 -14.76 9.86 13.16
CA ILE A 12 -13.79 8.82 12.79
C ILE A 12 -14.12 8.44 11.34
N PRO A 13 -13.27 8.81 10.37
CA PRO A 13 -13.42 8.37 8.98
C PRO A 13 -13.33 6.83 8.89
N VAL A 14 -14.05 6.26 7.93
CA VAL A 14 -13.96 4.83 7.62
C VAL A 14 -12.94 4.68 6.50
N SER A 15 -11.95 3.80 6.70
CA SER A 15 -10.99 3.45 5.64
C SER A 15 -11.51 2.22 4.91
N ASP A 16 -11.42 2.25 3.59
CA ASP A 16 -11.67 1.09 2.74
C ASP A 16 -10.66 1.00 1.59
N ASN A 17 -11.02 0.19 0.58
CA ASN A 17 -10.17 -0.21 -0.52
C ASN A 17 -10.53 0.49 -1.84
N ILE A 18 -11.19 1.66 -1.78
CA ILE A 18 -11.65 2.45 -2.92
C ILE A 18 -10.89 3.78 -2.94
N GLN A 19 -10.64 4.36 -4.13
CA GLN A 19 -10.15 5.73 -4.21
C GLN A 19 -11.29 6.69 -3.95
N GLU A 20 -11.09 7.62 -3.03
CA GLU A 20 -12.09 8.64 -2.76
C GLU A 20 -11.56 10.04 -3.09
N THR A 21 -12.48 10.93 -3.45
CA THR A 21 -12.17 12.37 -3.51
C THR A 21 -12.28 12.98 -2.12
N THR A 22 -11.66 14.13 -1.89
CA THR A 22 -11.85 14.86 -0.64
C THR A 22 -13.33 15.18 -0.41
N GLU A 23 -13.83 14.81 0.77
CA GLU A 23 -15.20 15.03 1.19
C GLU A 23 -15.28 16.08 2.30
N ASN A 24 -16.48 16.60 2.56
CA ASN A 24 -16.72 17.57 3.62
C ASN A 24 -17.81 17.09 4.57
N VAL A 25 -17.56 17.25 5.87
CA VAL A 25 -18.56 17.15 6.92
C VAL A 25 -18.84 18.56 7.44
N ILE A 26 -20.08 19.00 7.35
CA ILE A 26 -20.52 20.31 7.85
C ILE A 26 -21.42 20.08 9.05
N ILE A 27 -21.06 20.67 10.20
CA ILE A 27 -21.93 20.73 11.36
C ILE A 27 -22.52 22.13 11.42
N GLN A 28 -23.84 22.22 11.61
CA GLN A 28 -24.57 23.47 11.77
C GLN A 28 -25.27 23.51 13.13
N LEU A 29 -25.12 24.62 13.84
CA LEU A 29 -25.90 24.93 15.04
C LEU A 29 -27.26 25.50 14.62
N LEU A 30 -28.32 24.89 15.14
CA LEU A 30 -29.69 25.38 14.97
C LEU A 30 -30.15 26.06 16.25
N ASN A 31 -30.77 27.22 16.13
CA ASN A 31 -31.34 27.90 17.28
C ASN A 31 -32.66 27.23 17.69
N ASN A 32 -32.74 26.77 18.94
CA ASN A 32 -33.92 26.13 19.51
C ASN A 32 -34.48 26.85 20.76
N ASP A 33 -33.89 27.97 21.18
CA ASP A 33 -34.30 28.69 22.38
C ASP A 33 -33.99 30.19 22.27
N THR A 34 -34.87 31.03 22.80
CA THR A 34 -34.70 32.48 22.86
C THR A 34 -33.70 32.94 23.92
N MET A 35 -33.24 32.06 24.83
CA MET A 35 -32.34 32.40 25.93
C MET A 35 -30.87 32.58 25.53
N TYR A 36 -30.52 32.33 24.26
CA TYR A 36 -29.16 32.51 23.75
C TYR A 36 -29.14 32.94 22.27
N THR A 37 -27.99 33.43 21.82
CA THR A 37 -27.71 33.76 20.42
C THR A 37 -26.61 32.87 19.87
N ILE A 38 -26.66 32.55 18.58
CA ILE A 38 -25.62 31.75 17.91
C ILE A 38 -24.76 32.69 17.06
N GLU A 39 -23.45 32.64 17.27
CA GLU A 39 -22.45 33.21 16.37
C GLU A 39 -21.70 32.05 15.68
N ASN A 40 -21.26 32.24 14.44
CA ASN A 40 -20.58 31.21 13.63
C ASN A 40 -21.30 29.87 13.65
N ASN A 41 -22.52 29.84 13.10
CA ASN A 41 -23.43 28.70 13.21
C ASN A 41 -23.02 27.48 12.40
N SER A 42 -21.87 27.46 11.73
CA SER A 42 -21.39 26.29 10.99
C SER A 42 -19.89 26.13 11.04
N ALA A 43 -19.43 24.88 11.05
CA ALA A 43 -18.04 24.52 10.88
C ALA A 43 -17.93 23.36 9.87
N THR A 44 -16.85 23.36 9.10
CA THR A 44 -16.56 22.34 8.09
C THR A 44 -15.29 21.59 8.45
N LEU A 45 -15.32 20.28 8.31
CA LEU A 45 -14.16 19.40 8.35
C LEU A 45 -14.04 18.71 6.99
N THR A 46 -12.80 18.48 6.56
CA THR A 46 -12.50 17.73 5.33
C THR A 46 -12.04 16.33 5.67
N ILE A 47 -12.44 15.35 4.86
CA ILE A 47 -11.93 13.98 4.91
C ILE A 47 -11.17 13.77 3.61
N SER A 48 -9.88 13.47 3.72
CA SER A 48 -9.04 13.10 2.58
C SER A 48 -8.80 11.60 2.63
N ASP A 49 -8.75 10.99 1.46
CA ASP A 49 -8.43 9.58 1.33
C ASP A 49 -7.01 9.26 1.82
N GLY A 50 -6.80 8.01 2.24
CA GLY A 50 -5.51 7.49 2.64
C GLY A 50 -4.60 7.21 1.43
N PRO A 51 -3.27 7.17 1.64
CA PRO A 51 -2.35 6.77 0.59
C PRO A 51 -2.32 5.26 0.37
N ASP A 52 -2.00 4.84 -0.84
CA ASP A 52 -1.59 3.47 -1.13
C ASP A 52 -0.20 3.19 -0.53
N ILE A 53 -0.04 2.06 0.16
CA ILE A 53 1.23 1.62 0.76
C ILE A 53 1.70 0.35 0.05
N ILE A 54 2.90 0.40 -0.52
CA ILE A 54 3.54 -0.73 -1.21
C ILE A 54 4.68 -1.28 -0.34
N SER A 55 4.70 -2.61 -0.17
CA SER A 55 5.77 -3.32 0.54
C SER A 55 6.24 -4.54 -0.23
N ILE A 56 7.44 -5.03 0.06
CA ILE A 56 8.04 -6.21 -0.59
C ILE A 56 8.60 -7.15 0.46
N GLU A 57 8.35 -8.45 0.29
CA GLU A 57 8.89 -9.53 1.11
C GLU A 57 9.43 -10.65 0.21
N LYS A 58 10.28 -11.53 0.76
CA LYS A 58 10.84 -12.69 0.05
C LYS A 58 10.26 -13.98 0.62
N THR A 59 10.08 -15.00 -0.22
CA THR A 59 9.54 -16.30 0.20
C THR A 59 10.58 -17.23 0.82
N ALA A 60 11.87 -17.02 0.54
CA ALA A 60 12.97 -17.80 1.09
C ALA A 60 14.23 -16.96 1.33
N HIS A 61 15.15 -17.51 2.13
CA HIS A 61 16.44 -16.87 2.37
C HIS A 61 17.43 -17.09 1.24
N GLU A 62 17.42 -18.29 0.65
CA GLU A 62 18.38 -18.80 -0.32
C GLU A 62 17.63 -19.67 -1.35
N ILE A 63 18.14 -19.70 -2.58
CA ILE A 63 17.65 -20.55 -3.67
C ILE A 63 18.86 -21.24 -4.26
N ILE A 64 18.73 -22.54 -4.54
CA ILE A 64 19.79 -23.34 -5.16
C ILE A 64 19.52 -23.40 -6.67
N GLU A 65 20.57 -23.39 -7.48
CA GLU A 65 20.51 -23.57 -8.94
C GLU A 65 20.19 -25.02 -9.36
N ASP A 66 19.13 -25.59 -8.79
CA ASP A 66 18.67 -26.94 -9.07
C ASP A 66 17.52 -27.00 -10.09
N ASN A 67 17.03 -25.84 -10.55
CA ASN A 67 15.83 -25.62 -11.37
C ASN A 67 14.55 -26.29 -10.83
N GLN A 68 14.57 -26.76 -9.58
CA GLN A 68 13.46 -27.47 -8.94
C GLN A 68 12.76 -26.59 -7.92
N ARG A 69 13.45 -25.59 -7.37
CA ARG A 69 12.87 -24.60 -6.45
C ARG A 69 12.79 -23.23 -7.11
N THR A 70 11.58 -22.70 -7.14
CA THR A 70 11.31 -21.31 -7.52
C THR A 70 10.85 -20.57 -6.29
N GLU A 71 11.58 -19.53 -5.93
CA GLU A 71 11.19 -18.61 -4.87
C GLU A 71 10.73 -17.30 -5.50
N SER A 72 10.25 -16.37 -4.69
CA SER A 72 9.68 -15.14 -5.21
C SER A 72 9.87 -13.99 -4.26
N PHE A 73 9.86 -12.80 -4.85
CA PHE A 73 9.46 -11.61 -4.12
C PHE A 73 7.94 -11.46 -4.21
N ILE A 74 7.33 -11.18 -3.08
CA ILE A 74 5.91 -10.84 -2.97
C ILE A 74 5.84 -9.35 -2.73
N VAL A 75 5.21 -8.62 -3.66
CA VAL A 75 4.90 -7.20 -3.47
C VAL A 75 3.45 -7.09 -3.03
N ARG A 76 3.19 -6.36 -1.95
CA ARG A 76 1.85 -6.13 -1.40
C ARG A 76 1.45 -4.68 -1.52
N ARG A 77 0.17 -4.45 -1.82
CA ARG A 77 -0.49 -3.15 -1.82
C ARG A 77 -1.54 -3.12 -0.71
N GLN A 78 -1.53 -2.05 0.08
CA GLN A 78 -2.58 -1.70 1.04
C GLN A 78 -3.14 -0.33 0.67
N GLY A 79 -4.42 -0.09 0.99
CA GLY A 79 -5.14 1.10 0.56
C GLY A 79 -6.12 0.78 -0.57
N SER A 80 -6.31 1.72 -1.49
CA SER A 80 -7.23 1.54 -2.60
C SER A 80 -6.73 0.44 -3.54
N ILE A 81 -7.61 -0.45 -3.99
CA ILE A 81 -7.32 -1.47 -5.01
C ILE A 81 -8.32 -1.45 -6.16
N ASP A 82 -9.28 -0.55 -6.15
CA ASP A 82 -10.31 -0.37 -7.18
C ASP A 82 -9.76 0.06 -8.56
N ARG A 83 -8.50 0.51 -8.62
CA ARG A 83 -7.80 0.93 -9.84
C ARG A 83 -6.47 0.19 -10.02
N PRO A 84 -5.99 0.02 -11.27
CA PRO A 84 -4.64 -0.48 -11.48
C PRO A 84 -3.58 0.47 -10.91
N LEU A 85 -2.43 -0.08 -10.54
CA LEU A 85 -1.26 0.68 -10.08
C LEU A 85 0.00 0.09 -10.71
N ASP A 86 0.68 0.91 -11.51
CA ASP A 86 1.98 0.58 -12.07
C ASP A 86 3.08 0.86 -11.05
N ILE A 87 4.02 -0.08 -10.96
CA ILE A 87 5.22 0.02 -10.14
C ILE A 87 6.45 -0.33 -10.99
N GLU A 88 7.58 0.22 -10.61
CA GLU A 88 8.88 -0.11 -11.19
C GLU A 88 9.75 -0.77 -10.13
N ILE A 89 10.45 -1.83 -10.50
CA ILE A 89 11.48 -2.46 -9.68
C ILE A 89 12.85 -2.29 -10.32
N LYS A 90 13.86 -2.18 -9.45
CA LYS A 90 15.25 -2.24 -9.85
C LYS A 90 15.91 -3.45 -9.23
N LEU A 91 16.49 -4.30 -10.07
CA LEU A 91 17.28 -5.45 -9.64
C LEU A 91 18.72 -4.99 -9.42
N LEU A 92 19.25 -5.31 -8.24
CA LEU A 92 20.60 -4.96 -7.78
C LEU A 92 21.22 -6.21 -7.12
N GLY A 93 22.55 -6.25 -7.04
CA GLY A 93 23.29 -7.37 -6.45
C GLY A 93 24.39 -7.86 -7.37
N THR A 94 24.97 -9.01 -7.04
CA THR A 94 25.99 -9.70 -7.85
C THR A 94 25.35 -10.54 -8.94
N ALA A 95 24.23 -11.22 -8.65
CA ALA A 95 23.47 -12.00 -9.61
C ALA A 95 22.78 -11.10 -10.65
N LYS A 96 22.96 -11.42 -11.92
CA LYS A 96 22.56 -10.63 -13.08
C LYS A 96 21.27 -11.14 -13.71
N ASN A 97 20.38 -10.20 -13.99
CA ASN A 97 19.08 -10.45 -14.59
C ASN A 97 19.21 -11.02 -16.02
N GLY A 98 18.71 -12.24 -16.24
CA GLY A 98 18.79 -12.94 -17.52
C GLY A 98 20.05 -13.78 -17.73
N GLU A 99 21.05 -13.67 -16.86
CA GLU A 99 22.24 -14.55 -16.87
C GLU A 99 22.11 -15.63 -15.77
N ASP A 100 21.99 -15.24 -14.50
CA ASP A 100 21.98 -16.17 -13.36
C ASP A 100 20.56 -16.63 -12.99
N TYR A 101 19.55 -15.88 -13.40
CA TYR A 101 18.14 -16.24 -13.30
C TYR A 101 17.38 -15.79 -14.55
N GLN A 102 16.22 -16.38 -14.78
CA GLN A 102 15.35 -15.99 -15.90
C GLN A 102 15.08 -14.49 -15.88
N TYR A 103 15.08 -13.89 -17.06
CA TYR A 103 14.91 -12.44 -17.18
C TYR A 103 13.59 -11.96 -16.57
N ILE A 104 13.69 -11.00 -15.67
CA ILE A 104 12.59 -10.32 -15.00
C ILE A 104 12.46 -8.92 -15.58
N ILE A 105 11.24 -8.58 -16.02
CA ILE A 105 10.91 -7.23 -16.48
C ILE A 105 10.85 -6.24 -15.29
N PRO A 106 11.25 -4.97 -15.47
CA PRO A 106 11.27 -3.98 -14.39
C PRO A 106 9.89 -3.39 -14.07
N GLU A 107 8.97 -3.38 -15.03
CA GLU A 107 7.64 -2.78 -14.88
C GLU A 107 6.61 -3.84 -14.53
N TRP A 108 5.82 -3.58 -13.49
CA TRP A 108 4.75 -4.47 -13.04
C TRP A 108 3.50 -3.66 -12.71
N THR A 109 2.33 -4.26 -12.91
CA THR A 109 1.05 -3.61 -12.67
C THR A 109 0.23 -4.45 -11.71
N PHE A 110 -0.20 -3.86 -10.59
CA PHE A 110 -1.36 -4.36 -9.87
C PHE A 110 -2.59 -4.10 -10.74
N SER A 111 -3.32 -5.13 -11.13
CA SER A 111 -4.62 -4.94 -11.75
C SER A 111 -5.63 -4.39 -10.74
N SER A 112 -6.74 -3.82 -11.21
CA SER A 112 -7.88 -3.51 -10.32
C SER A 112 -8.33 -4.78 -9.58
N GLY A 113 -8.58 -4.65 -8.29
CA GLY A 113 -8.89 -5.73 -7.34
C GLY A 113 -7.68 -6.51 -6.83
N GLN A 114 -6.46 -6.21 -7.29
CA GLN A 114 -5.26 -6.95 -6.93
C GLN A 114 -4.47 -6.22 -5.84
N ASP A 115 -4.17 -6.93 -4.75
CA ASP A 115 -3.39 -6.46 -3.61
C ASP A 115 -2.00 -7.13 -3.53
N GLN A 116 -1.72 -8.09 -4.40
CA GLN A 116 -0.47 -8.86 -4.39
C GLN A 116 0.09 -9.10 -5.80
N LEU A 117 1.39 -8.86 -5.98
CA LEU A 117 2.18 -9.33 -7.12
C LEU A 117 3.20 -10.38 -6.66
N LYS A 118 3.45 -11.38 -7.50
CA LYS A 118 4.46 -12.40 -7.26
C LYS A 118 5.50 -12.36 -8.38
N ILE A 119 6.71 -11.94 -8.03
CA ILE A 119 7.86 -11.85 -8.93
C ILE A 119 8.70 -13.10 -8.71
N ALA A 120 8.57 -14.06 -9.63
CA ALA A 120 9.27 -15.33 -9.53
C ALA A 120 10.76 -15.19 -9.85
N ILE A 121 11.61 -15.77 -9.00
CA ILE A 121 13.04 -15.95 -9.25
C ILE A 121 13.24 -17.42 -9.63
N VAL A 122 13.55 -17.65 -10.89
CA VAL A 122 13.90 -18.97 -11.41
C VAL A 122 15.39 -18.95 -11.74
N PRO A 123 16.26 -19.58 -10.92
CA PRO A 123 17.68 -19.65 -11.23
C PRO A 123 17.90 -20.34 -12.57
N ASN A 124 18.92 -19.92 -13.31
CA ASN A 124 19.38 -20.62 -14.49
C ASN A 124 20.43 -21.62 -14.06
N ARG A 125 20.14 -22.92 -14.20
CA ARG A 125 21.19 -23.93 -14.04
C ARG A 125 22.31 -23.68 -15.05
N ASP A 126 23.49 -23.36 -14.56
CA ASP A 126 24.69 -23.32 -15.37
C ASP A 126 25.52 -24.63 -15.22
N SER A 127 26.64 -24.72 -15.94
CA SER A 127 27.52 -25.90 -15.93
C SER A 127 28.82 -25.69 -15.14
N LEU A 128 28.97 -24.56 -14.46
CA LEU A 128 30.11 -24.24 -13.63
C LEU A 128 29.86 -24.71 -12.19
N LEU A 129 30.94 -25.02 -11.48
CA LEU A 129 30.87 -25.39 -10.07
C LEU A 129 30.95 -24.11 -9.24
N GLU A 130 29.89 -23.79 -8.52
CA GLU A 130 29.85 -22.73 -7.52
C GLU A 130 30.89 -22.99 -6.40
N LEU A 131 31.84 -22.07 -6.22
CA LEU A 131 32.81 -22.14 -5.13
C LEU A 131 32.16 -21.59 -3.84
N PRO A 132 32.50 -22.10 -2.65
CA PRO A 132 31.87 -21.72 -1.38
C PRO A 132 32.13 -20.26 -0.93
N SER A 133 32.73 -19.42 -1.78
CA SER A 133 33.09 -18.03 -1.48
C SER A 133 32.09 -17.00 -2.02
N GLU A 134 31.01 -17.43 -2.68
CA GLU A 134 29.89 -16.53 -2.97
C GLU A 134 29.00 -16.44 -1.72
N THR A 135 29.35 -15.54 -0.80
CA THR A 135 28.60 -15.26 0.44
C THR A 135 28.38 -13.77 0.62
#